data_AF-A0A139NZ75-F1
#
_entry.id   AF-A0A139NZ75-F1
#
_cell.length_a   1.000
_cell.length_b   1.000
_cell.length_c   1.000
_cell.angle_alpha   90.00
_cell.angle_beta   90.00
_cell.angle_gamma   90.00
#
_symmetry.space_group_name_H-M   'P 1'
#
loop_
_entity.id
_entity.type
_entity.pdbx_description
1 polymer ?
#
loop_
_entity_poly.entity_id
_entity_poly.type
_entity_poly.pdbx_seq_one_letter_code
_entity_poly.pdbx_strand_id
1 'polypeptide(L)'
;MVEKYINDPHLQIAMTEYQPNMKKDKYEVNTQYNHNVGYVTQVYDNTTGAGEQVYAVVKNPNEKAEDVQEVTVLFRGSTGPDHFWEETADVWNDWAENDAVIAKRIVMQSNPSDRDNSTEQLKASARALKDVMEKYPNAKINIYGHSLGSMDAQYAMADLEAAQIERIQQAYIYNGPDVYRIQQAYIYNGPDVYRILSPKQRKIVDQIKGRIYNYADPKDKISMVGRDPSKGSIGFVGMVYYVDSEQEDFVNQHMTYGYRLDKDGKIKILSNTSTVAYNNFLIKMESFKRLKKSLASDGVTSSERIFLDSEQAKLTASGICHIVTEELDVLKKIYNGGVQDASEVLVSCSNVPWGFILSPYETEVAYSDGGVTYETTVGVIQKRFTPVLDTAKQLEKDFTDLEKQIKDGIQKKLDEDRELANEFKQWESLI
;
A
#
# COMPACT_ATOMS: atom_id res chain seq x y z
N MET A 1 12.74 -24.03 18.86
CA MET A 1 11.66 -24.03 17.86
C MET A 1 11.84 -22.76 17.06
N VAL A 2 11.89 -22.85 15.74
CA VAL A 2 11.90 -21.65 14.88
C VAL A 2 10.58 -20.92 15.12
N GLU A 3 10.66 -19.62 15.38
CA GLU A 3 9.48 -18.78 15.56
C GLU A 3 8.61 -18.81 14.29
N LYS A 4 7.29 -18.91 14.45
CA LYS A 4 6.35 -18.90 13.33
C LYS A 4 5.91 -17.47 13.06
N TYR A 5 5.79 -17.11 11.79
CA TYR A 5 5.13 -15.85 11.43
C TYR A 5 3.66 -15.89 11.85
N ILE A 6 3.04 -14.73 12.02
CA ILE A 6 1.59 -14.65 12.30
C ILE A 6 0.78 -15.43 11.26
N ASN A 7 -0.37 -15.98 11.69
CA ASN A 7 -1.24 -16.77 10.83
C ASN A 7 -2.14 -15.90 9.92
N ASP A 8 -1.55 -14.93 9.23
CA ASP A 8 -2.19 -14.20 8.13
C ASP A 8 -2.04 -15.01 6.82
N PRO A 9 -3.12 -15.36 6.10
CA PRO A 9 -3.04 -16.23 4.93
C PRO A 9 -2.07 -15.73 3.84
N HIS A 10 -2.03 -14.43 3.59
CA HIS A 10 -1.23 -13.86 2.51
C HIS A 10 0.25 -13.74 2.89
N LEU A 11 0.53 -13.35 4.14
CA LEU A 11 1.91 -13.36 4.65
C LEU A 11 2.46 -14.79 4.68
N GLN A 12 1.66 -15.76 5.12
CA GLN A 12 2.05 -17.17 5.13
C GLN A 12 2.41 -17.69 3.73
N ILE A 13 1.67 -17.26 2.70
CA ILE A 13 2.00 -17.58 1.30
C ILE A 13 3.30 -16.88 0.88
N ALA A 14 3.45 -15.58 1.14
CA ALA A 14 4.66 -14.83 0.79
C ALA A 14 5.92 -15.48 1.37
N MET A 15 5.89 -15.83 2.66
CA MET A 15 7.05 -16.42 3.33
C MET A 15 7.38 -17.86 2.88
N THR A 16 6.54 -18.49 2.04
CA THR A 16 6.91 -19.77 1.40
C THR A 16 8.03 -19.64 0.37
N GLU A 17 8.33 -18.43 -0.11
CA GLU A 17 9.45 -18.16 -1.02
C GLU A 17 10.80 -18.66 -0.46
N TYR A 18 10.93 -18.73 0.87
CA TYR A 18 12.13 -19.19 1.58
C TYR A 18 12.21 -20.70 1.79
N GLN A 19 11.27 -21.48 1.27
CA GLN A 19 11.39 -22.93 1.39
C GLN A 19 12.61 -23.46 0.61
N PRO A 20 13.38 -24.39 1.19
CA PRO A 20 14.65 -24.82 0.61
C PRO A 20 14.47 -25.59 -0.71
N ASN A 21 13.31 -26.20 -0.91
CA ASN A 21 13.05 -27.09 -2.05
C ASN A 21 12.28 -26.42 -3.20
N MET A 22 12.11 -25.10 -3.18
CA MET A 22 11.38 -24.35 -4.22
C MET A 22 11.94 -24.54 -5.63
N LYS A 23 13.18 -25.02 -5.77
CA LYS A 23 13.83 -25.28 -7.06
C LYS A 23 13.48 -26.64 -7.69
N LYS A 24 12.71 -27.49 -6.99
CA LYS A 24 12.37 -28.83 -7.47
C LYS A 24 11.06 -28.80 -8.27
N ASP A 25 11.06 -29.42 -9.45
CA ASP A 25 9.86 -29.56 -10.28
C ASP A 25 8.76 -30.30 -9.51
N LYS A 26 7.54 -29.76 -9.57
CA LYS A 26 6.36 -30.26 -8.84
C LYS A 26 6.55 -30.38 -7.32
N TYR A 27 7.44 -29.57 -6.75
CA TYR A 27 7.54 -29.45 -5.30
C TYR A 27 6.25 -28.90 -4.71
N GLU A 28 5.74 -29.57 -3.67
CA GLU A 28 4.55 -29.16 -2.95
C GLU A 28 4.87 -28.03 -1.96
N VAL A 29 4.27 -26.86 -2.18
CA VAL A 29 4.48 -25.66 -1.39
C VAL A 29 3.44 -25.59 -0.29
N ASN A 30 3.87 -25.62 0.97
CA ASN A 30 3.00 -25.62 2.15
C ASN A 30 3.36 -24.50 3.14
N THR A 31 2.40 -23.77 3.68
CA THR A 31 2.68 -22.75 4.72
C THR A 31 3.19 -23.37 6.03
N GLN A 32 3.66 -22.56 6.99
CA GLN A 32 4.08 -23.04 8.33
C GLN A 32 2.91 -23.64 9.16
N TYR A 33 1.68 -23.47 8.66
CA TYR A 33 0.44 -24.00 9.21
C TYR A 33 -0.15 -25.12 8.35
N ASN A 34 0.65 -25.74 7.48
CA ASN A 34 0.28 -26.88 6.64
C ASN A 34 -0.88 -26.59 5.66
N HIS A 35 -1.00 -25.34 5.21
CA HIS A 35 -1.91 -25.02 4.12
C HIS A 35 -1.18 -25.21 2.79
N ASN A 36 -1.72 -26.06 1.92
CA ASN A 36 -1.19 -26.29 0.58
C ASN A 36 -1.46 -25.07 -0.32
N VAL A 37 -0.39 -24.45 -0.79
CA VAL A 37 -0.43 -23.33 -1.75
C VAL A 37 -0.51 -23.86 -3.18
N GLY A 38 0.14 -25.00 -3.45
CA GLY A 38 0.14 -25.68 -4.74
C GLY A 38 1.47 -26.35 -5.02
N TYR A 39 1.81 -26.47 -6.30
CA TYR A 39 3.02 -27.14 -6.79
C TYR A 39 3.83 -26.22 -7.70
N VAL A 40 5.15 -26.19 -7.51
CA VAL A 40 6.06 -25.43 -8.36
C VAL A 40 6.06 -25.99 -9.78
N THR A 41 5.92 -25.13 -10.78
CA THR A 41 5.92 -25.49 -12.22
C THR A 41 6.88 -24.69 -13.08
N GLN A 42 7.41 -23.58 -12.56
CA GLN A 42 8.50 -22.82 -13.17
C GLN A 42 9.42 -22.29 -12.10
N VAL A 43 10.71 -22.34 -12.38
CA VAL A 43 11.79 -21.86 -11.50
C VAL A 43 12.69 -20.99 -12.35
N TYR A 44 12.79 -19.72 -11.98
CA TYR A 44 13.79 -18.79 -12.46
C TYR A 44 14.75 -18.58 -11.30
N ASP A 45 15.99 -19.05 -11.42
CA ASP A 45 17.01 -18.93 -10.37
C ASP A 45 18.32 -18.53 -11.02
N ASN A 46 18.59 -17.24 -11.01
CA ASN A 46 19.74 -16.63 -11.67
C ASN A 46 20.73 -16.09 -10.65
N THR A 47 20.93 -16.82 -9.56
CA THR A 47 21.89 -16.50 -8.49
C THR A 47 23.34 -16.36 -8.95
N THR A 48 23.67 -16.84 -10.16
CA THR A 48 24.99 -16.67 -10.79
C THR A 48 25.03 -15.55 -11.85
N GLY A 49 23.89 -14.91 -12.12
CA GLY A 49 23.72 -13.84 -13.10
C GLY A 49 23.11 -12.59 -12.46
N ALA A 50 21.88 -12.23 -12.85
CA ALA A 50 21.24 -11.00 -12.39
C ALA A 50 20.68 -11.10 -10.96
N GLY A 51 20.59 -12.29 -10.37
CA GLY A 51 20.25 -12.52 -8.96
C GLY A 51 18.78 -12.84 -8.67
N GLU A 52 17.90 -12.79 -9.68
CA GLU A 52 16.47 -13.01 -9.48
C GLU A 52 16.13 -14.46 -9.14
N GLN A 53 15.13 -14.62 -8.27
CA GLN A 53 14.57 -15.90 -7.91
C GLN A 53 13.04 -15.81 -7.92
N VAL A 54 12.41 -16.43 -8.91
CA VAL A 54 10.97 -16.35 -9.14
C VAL A 54 10.39 -17.75 -9.33
N TYR A 55 9.29 -18.03 -8.64
CA TYR A 55 8.62 -19.34 -8.69
C TYR A 55 7.16 -19.18 -9.13
N ALA A 56 6.73 -19.99 -10.10
CA ALA A 56 5.32 -20.13 -10.42
C ALA A 56 4.75 -21.38 -9.75
N VAL A 57 3.64 -21.22 -9.05
CA VAL A 57 2.96 -22.25 -8.27
C VAL A 57 1.50 -22.36 -8.73
N VAL A 58 1.05 -23.58 -9.03
CA VAL A 58 -0.33 -23.86 -9.46
C VAL A 58 -0.94 -24.99 -8.64
N LYS A 59 -2.27 -25.05 -8.53
CA LYS A 59 -2.96 -26.08 -7.73
C LYS A 59 -2.77 -27.49 -8.29
N ASN A 60 -2.76 -27.64 -9.62
CA ASN A 60 -2.55 -28.92 -10.29
C ASN A 60 -1.44 -28.80 -11.37
N PRO A 61 -0.22 -29.32 -11.12
CA PRO A 61 0.89 -29.18 -12.05
C PRO A 61 0.75 -30.02 -13.33
N ASN A 62 -0.25 -30.89 -13.40
CA ASN A 62 -0.54 -31.72 -14.58
C ASN A 62 -1.66 -31.14 -15.46
N GLU A 63 -2.29 -30.03 -15.04
CA GLU A 63 -3.29 -29.32 -15.84
C GLU A 63 -2.63 -28.66 -17.06
N LYS A 64 -3.35 -28.60 -18.20
CA LYS A 64 -2.84 -27.87 -19.37
C LYS A 64 -2.77 -26.40 -19.04
N ALA A 65 -1.73 -25.72 -19.51
CA ALA A 65 -1.47 -24.34 -19.11
C ALA A 65 -2.60 -23.35 -19.48
N GLU A 66 -3.34 -23.64 -20.55
CA GLU A 66 -4.53 -22.86 -20.96
C GLU A 66 -5.74 -23.06 -20.04
N ASP A 67 -5.81 -24.19 -19.33
CA ASP A 67 -6.92 -24.53 -18.43
C ASP A 67 -6.68 -24.03 -17.00
N VAL A 68 -5.43 -23.68 -16.66
CA VAL A 68 -5.05 -23.15 -15.34
C VAL A 68 -5.78 -21.83 -15.05
N GLN A 69 -6.56 -21.82 -13.98
CA GLN A 69 -7.36 -20.65 -13.58
C GLN A 69 -6.57 -19.63 -12.77
N GLU A 70 -5.66 -20.08 -11.92
CA GLU A 70 -4.90 -19.23 -10.99
C GLU A 70 -3.44 -19.69 -10.92
N VAL A 71 -2.53 -18.73 -10.96
CA VAL A 71 -1.09 -18.92 -10.74
C VAL A 71 -0.66 -18.03 -9.59
N THR A 72 0.05 -18.61 -8.63
CA THR A 72 0.75 -17.87 -7.58
C THR A 72 2.20 -17.67 -8.01
N VAL A 73 2.67 -16.42 -8.06
CA VAL A 73 4.04 -16.05 -8.41
C VAL A 73 4.72 -15.53 -7.16
N LEU A 74 5.79 -16.20 -6.74
CA LEU A 74 6.58 -15.87 -5.55
C LEU A 74 7.91 -15.27 -6.02
N PHE A 75 8.18 -14.03 -5.64
CA PHE A 75 9.46 -13.36 -5.85
C PHE A 75 10.27 -13.44 -4.56
N ARG A 76 11.36 -14.19 -4.57
CA ARG A 76 12.13 -14.44 -3.36
C ARG A 76 13.01 -13.24 -3.02
N GLY A 77 13.01 -12.86 -1.74
CA GLY A 77 14.01 -11.93 -1.20
C GLY A 77 15.43 -12.47 -1.26
N SER A 78 16.40 -11.62 -0.93
CA SER A 78 17.83 -11.92 -0.96
C SER A 78 18.13 -13.22 -0.23
N THR A 79 19.11 -14.01 -0.69
CA THR A 79 19.40 -15.40 -0.26
C THR A 79 19.90 -15.57 1.19
N GLY A 80 20.02 -14.47 1.94
CA GLY A 80 20.34 -14.46 3.38
C GLY A 80 19.47 -15.30 4.34
N PRO A 81 18.18 -15.59 4.11
CA PRO A 81 17.32 -16.39 4.99
C PRO A 81 17.76 -17.85 5.14
N ASP A 82 18.48 -18.42 4.17
CA ASP A 82 18.95 -19.82 4.26
C ASP A 82 20.22 -19.93 5.15
N HIS A 83 20.97 -18.83 5.31
CA HIS A 83 22.15 -18.70 6.19
C HIS A 83 21.84 -17.96 7.52
N PHE A 84 20.60 -17.50 7.66
CA PHE A 84 20.04 -16.70 8.75
C PHE A 84 20.12 -17.35 10.13
N TRP A 85 20.10 -18.68 10.18
CA TRP A 85 20.16 -19.42 11.44
C TRP A 85 21.58 -19.54 11.99
N GLU A 86 22.60 -19.24 11.18
CA GLU A 86 24.01 -19.48 11.53
C GLU A 86 24.88 -18.21 11.52
N GLU A 87 24.54 -17.16 10.77
CA GLU A 87 25.37 -15.94 10.67
C GLU A 87 24.60 -14.61 10.86
N THR A 88 25.06 -13.90 11.89
CA THR A 88 24.82 -12.55 12.46
C THR A 88 24.23 -11.39 11.61
N ALA A 89 23.76 -10.36 12.35
CA ALA A 89 23.32 -9.03 11.90
C ALA A 89 24.21 -8.29 10.89
N ASP A 90 25.47 -8.70 10.70
CA ASP A 90 26.42 -8.06 9.77
C ASP A 90 26.03 -8.25 8.29
N VAL A 91 25.44 -9.39 7.90
CA VAL A 91 25.00 -9.62 6.50
C VAL A 91 23.85 -8.68 6.10
N TRP A 92 22.95 -8.40 7.05
CA TRP A 92 21.84 -7.45 6.85
C TRP A 92 22.31 -6.00 7.01
N ASN A 93 23.37 -5.74 7.81
CA ASN A 93 24.02 -4.43 7.84
C ASN A 93 24.73 -4.09 6.49
N ASP A 94 25.22 -5.10 5.76
CA ASP A 94 25.86 -4.98 4.44
C ASP A 94 24.90 -5.14 3.23
N TRP A 95 23.61 -5.47 3.46
CA TRP A 95 22.46 -5.47 2.55
C TRP A 95 22.59 -6.21 1.19
N ALA A 96 23.73 -6.82 0.84
CA ALA A 96 24.07 -7.34 -0.49
C ALA A 96 24.26 -6.25 -1.57
N GLU A 97 25.28 -6.43 -2.42
CA GLU A 97 25.77 -5.41 -3.35
C GLU A 97 24.67 -4.86 -4.29
N ASN A 98 23.82 -5.73 -4.85
CA ASN A 98 22.74 -5.33 -5.75
C ASN A 98 21.66 -4.49 -5.03
N ASP A 99 21.33 -4.87 -3.81
CA ASP A 99 20.23 -4.28 -3.07
C ASP A 99 20.67 -2.92 -2.50
N ALA A 100 21.93 -2.80 -2.08
CA ALA A 100 22.55 -1.55 -1.67
C ALA A 100 22.60 -0.55 -2.84
N VAL A 101 22.89 -1.01 -4.07
CA VAL A 101 22.88 -0.17 -5.27
C VAL A 101 21.48 0.39 -5.52
N ILE A 102 20.43 -0.43 -5.46
CA ILE A 102 19.08 0.05 -5.71
C ILE A 102 18.52 0.90 -4.57
N ALA A 103 18.77 0.55 -3.32
CA ALA A 103 18.43 1.38 -2.16
C ALA A 103 19.10 2.76 -2.28
N LYS A 104 20.38 2.81 -2.66
CA LYS A 104 21.09 4.07 -2.95
C LYS A 104 20.41 4.86 -4.06
N ARG A 105 20.03 4.22 -5.18
CA ARG A 105 19.30 4.91 -6.27
C ARG A 105 17.97 5.47 -5.79
N ILE A 106 17.22 4.74 -4.98
CA ILE A 106 15.94 5.18 -4.41
C ILE A 106 16.15 6.39 -3.47
N VAL A 107 17.12 6.30 -2.55
CA VAL A 107 17.42 7.36 -1.57
C VAL A 107 17.94 8.63 -2.25
N MET A 108 18.77 8.49 -3.29
CA MET A 108 19.28 9.63 -4.07
C MET A 108 18.21 10.29 -4.95
N GLN A 109 17.06 9.63 -5.15
CA GLN A 109 16.00 10.10 -6.03
C GLN A 109 14.96 10.90 -5.25
N SER A 110 15.25 12.19 -5.04
CA SER A 110 14.38 13.11 -4.29
C SER A 110 12.99 13.28 -4.92
N ASN A 111 12.92 13.32 -6.25
CA ASN A 111 11.71 13.43 -7.06
C ASN A 111 11.54 12.20 -7.96
N PRO A 112 10.32 11.81 -8.36
CA PRO A 112 10.14 10.70 -9.31
C PRO A 112 10.97 10.88 -10.58
N SER A 113 11.65 9.81 -11.02
CA SER A 113 12.51 9.82 -12.19
C SER A 113 11.73 9.98 -13.50
N ASP A 114 12.32 10.63 -14.50
CA ASP A 114 11.78 10.70 -15.87
C ASP A 114 12.15 9.48 -16.72
N ARG A 115 13.05 8.62 -16.22
CA ARG A 115 13.50 7.40 -16.88
C ARG A 115 13.53 6.23 -15.92
N ASP A 116 13.56 5.02 -16.47
CA ASP A 116 13.78 3.81 -15.69
C ASP A 116 15.23 3.75 -15.17
N ASN A 117 15.40 3.70 -13.84
CA ASN A 117 16.69 3.56 -13.18
C ASN A 117 16.82 2.19 -12.45
N SER A 118 16.08 1.17 -12.88
CA SER A 118 16.10 -0.18 -12.33
C SER A 118 17.44 -0.92 -12.53
N THR A 119 17.65 -1.98 -11.75
CA THR A 119 18.79 -2.90 -11.88
C THR A 119 18.45 -4.03 -12.85
N GLU A 120 19.47 -4.79 -13.28
CA GLU A 120 19.23 -5.96 -14.13
C GLU A 120 18.46 -7.07 -13.42
N GLN A 121 18.56 -7.17 -12.09
CA GLN A 121 17.74 -8.10 -11.29
C GLN A 121 16.25 -7.80 -11.46
N LEU A 122 15.84 -6.55 -11.20
CA LEU A 122 14.46 -6.14 -11.36
C LEU A 122 13.93 -6.43 -12.79
N LYS A 123 14.75 -6.14 -13.80
CA LYS A 123 14.41 -6.42 -15.21
C LYS A 123 14.29 -7.92 -15.48
N ALA A 124 15.12 -8.74 -14.86
CA ALA A 124 15.04 -10.18 -15.00
C ALA A 124 13.79 -10.75 -14.31
N SER A 125 13.43 -10.24 -13.13
CA SER A 125 12.16 -10.51 -12.45
C SER A 125 10.94 -10.14 -13.31
N ALA A 126 11.00 -9.00 -14.01
CA ALA A 126 9.96 -8.61 -14.97
C ALA A 126 9.83 -9.58 -16.15
N ARG A 127 10.96 -10.05 -16.71
CA ARG A 127 10.96 -11.09 -17.77
C ARG A 127 10.35 -12.39 -17.25
N ALA A 128 10.74 -12.85 -16.07
CA ALA A 128 10.19 -14.05 -15.45
C ALA A 128 8.66 -13.95 -15.27
N LEU A 129 8.14 -12.80 -14.79
CA LEU A 129 6.69 -12.60 -14.69
C LEU A 129 5.99 -12.68 -16.05
N LYS A 130 6.56 -12.05 -17.07
CA LYS A 130 6.02 -12.08 -18.44
C LYS A 130 6.00 -13.49 -19.00
N ASP A 131 7.07 -14.26 -18.82
CA ASP A 131 7.16 -15.65 -19.25
C ASP A 131 6.12 -16.53 -18.52
N VAL A 132 5.90 -16.30 -17.22
CA VAL A 132 4.84 -16.97 -16.46
C VAL A 132 3.45 -16.63 -17.00
N MET A 133 3.22 -15.35 -17.30
CA MET A 133 1.96 -14.89 -17.87
C MET A 133 1.74 -15.40 -19.30
N GLU A 134 2.80 -15.60 -20.08
CA GLU A 134 2.73 -16.21 -21.42
C GLU A 134 2.42 -17.71 -21.34
N LYS A 135 3.07 -18.45 -20.44
CA LYS A 135 2.79 -19.87 -20.23
C LYS A 135 1.35 -20.12 -19.82
N TYR A 136 0.78 -19.29 -18.96
CA TYR A 136 -0.56 -19.45 -18.40
C TYR A 136 -1.53 -18.36 -18.89
N PRO A 137 -1.87 -18.30 -20.19
CA PRO A 137 -2.50 -17.14 -20.82
C PRO A 137 -3.88 -16.78 -20.23
N ASN A 138 -4.62 -17.76 -19.70
CA ASN A 138 -5.97 -17.58 -19.15
C ASN A 138 -6.00 -17.43 -17.62
N ALA A 139 -4.86 -17.60 -16.95
CA ALA A 139 -4.80 -17.58 -15.50
C ALA A 139 -4.90 -16.16 -14.94
N LYS A 140 -5.55 -16.07 -13.77
CA LYS A 140 -5.38 -14.96 -12.82
C LYS A 140 -4.05 -15.14 -12.08
N ILE A 141 -3.34 -14.04 -11.86
CA ILE A 141 -2.01 -14.02 -11.28
C ILE A 141 -2.10 -13.40 -9.89
N ASN A 142 -1.67 -14.16 -8.89
CA ASN A 142 -1.49 -13.73 -7.52
C ASN A 142 0.00 -13.55 -7.27
N ILE A 143 0.43 -12.35 -6.89
CA ILE A 143 1.86 -12.03 -6.73
C ILE A 143 2.19 -11.91 -5.24
N TYR A 144 3.30 -12.50 -4.82
CA TYR A 144 3.82 -12.34 -3.47
C TYR A 144 5.32 -12.07 -3.50
N GLY A 145 5.79 -11.31 -2.52
CA GLY A 145 7.21 -11.10 -2.31
C GLY A 145 7.51 -10.44 -0.97
N HIS A 146 8.63 -10.82 -0.37
CA HIS A 146 9.16 -10.20 0.84
C HIS A 146 10.53 -9.57 0.57
N SER A 147 10.88 -8.49 1.29
CA SER A 147 12.19 -7.85 1.19
C SER A 147 12.54 -7.41 -0.25
N LEU A 148 13.70 -7.81 -0.79
CA LEU A 148 14.06 -7.62 -2.20
C LEU A 148 13.02 -8.21 -3.18
N GLY A 149 12.41 -9.34 -2.82
CA GLY A 149 11.36 -9.98 -3.62
C GLY A 149 10.13 -9.08 -3.77
N SER A 150 9.84 -8.25 -2.76
CA SER A 150 8.81 -7.20 -2.89
C SER A 150 9.21 -6.14 -3.93
N MET A 151 10.48 -5.73 -4.01
CA MET A 151 10.94 -4.77 -5.03
C MET A 151 10.87 -5.39 -6.44
N ASP A 152 11.31 -6.64 -6.56
CA ASP A 152 11.23 -7.43 -7.78
C ASP A 152 9.78 -7.51 -8.27
N ALA A 153 8.84 -7.85 -7.39
CA ALA A 153 7.41 -7.89 -7.68
C ALA A 153 6.85 -6.51 -8.11
N GLN A 154 7.20 -5.44 -7.38
CA GLN A 154 6.76 -4.07 -7.70
C GLN A 154 7.21 -3.67 -9.10
N TYR A 155 8.48 -3.88 -9.42
CA TYR A 155 9.02 -3.54 -10.74
C TYR A 155 8.45 -4.45 -11.83
N ALA A 156 8.35 -5.76 -11.59
CA ALA A 156 7.80 -6.71 -12.55
C ALA A 156 6.37 -6.32 -12.97
N MET A 157 5.53 -5.91 -12.01
CA MET A 157 4.20 -5.35 -12.31
C MET A 157 4.28 -4.05 -13.09
N ALA A 158 5.22 -3.17 -12.76
CA ALA A 158 5.39 -1.87 -13.42
C ALA A 158 5.84 -1.98 -14.88
N ASP A 159 6.60 -3.02 -15.21
CA ASP A 159 7.14 -3.28 -16.55
C ASP A 159 6.16 -4.00 -17.48
N LEU A 160 4.97 -4.38 -16.99
CA LEU A 160 3.90 -4.94 -17.81
C LEU A 160 3.35 -3.91 -18.81
N GLU A 161 2.86 -4.42 -19.94
CA GLU A 161 2.10 -3.63 -20.90
C GLU A 161 0.60 -3.63 -20.56
N ALA A 162 -0.12 -2.59 -20.99
CA ALA A 162 -1.57 -2.50 -20.77
C ALA A 162 -2.32 -3.75 -21.26
N ALA A 163 -1.92 -4.33 -22.40
CA ALA A 163 -2.50 -5.55 -22.95
C ALA A 163 -2.14 -6.83 -22.19
N GLN A 164 -1.08 -6.82 -21.36
CA GLN A 164 -0.74 -7.93 -20.47
C GLN A 164 -1.53 -7.84 -19.16
N ILE A 165 -1.84 -6.61 -18.74
CA ILE A 165 -2.64 -6.33 -17.55
C ILE A 165 -4.12 -6.62 -17.80
N GLU A 166 -4.63 -6.24 -18.98
CA GLU A 166 -6.01 -6.46 -19.38
C GLU A 166 -6.18 -7.77 -20.17
N ARG A 167 -7.19 -8.58 -19.85
CA ARG A 167 -7.60 -9.75 -20.63
C ARG A 167 -8.16 -9.27 -21.97
N ILE A 168 -7.72 -9.91 -23.06
CA ILE A 168 -8.36 -9.79 -24.37
C ILE A 168 -9.72 -10.53 -24.32
N GLN A 169 -10.75 -9.93 -24.91
CA GLN A 169 -12.18 -10.31 -24.82
C GLN A 169 -12.52 -11.81 -25.00
N GLN A 170 -11.69 -12.60 -25.70
CA GLN A 170 -12.00 -14.02 -25.96
C GLN A 170 -11.93 -14.94 -24.73
N ALA A 171 -11.39 -14.48 -23.59
CA ALA A 171 -11.35 -15.24 -22.33
C ALA A 171 -12.58 -15.05 -21.41
N TYR A 172 -13.58 -14.27 -21.84
CA TYR A 172 -14.78 -13.96 -21.04
C TYR A 172 -15.65 -15.19 -20.70
N ILE A 173 -15.56 -16.27 -21.47
CA ILE A 173 -16.52 -17.39 -21.40
C ILE A 173 -16.37 -18.24 -20.12
N TYR A 174 -15.22 -18.18 -19.42
CA TYR A 174 -14.92 -19.16 -18.36
C TYR A 174 -14.59 -18.60 -16.96
N ASN A 175 -14.33 -17.29 -16.77
CA ASN A 175 -13.72 -16.79 -15.52
C ASN A 175 -14.37 -15.55 -14.86
N GLY A 176 -15.55 -15.13 -15.31
CA GLY A 176 -16.28 -13.98 -14.79
C GLY A 176 -15.76 -12.61 -15.28
N PRO A 177 -16.35 -11.50 -14.84
CA PRO A 177 -16.12 -10.15 -15.40
C PRO A 177 -14.77 -9.51 -15.01
N ASP A 178 -13.90 -10.20 -14.26
CA ASP A 178 -12.59 -9.63 -13.89
C ASP A 178 -11.59 -9.77 -15.04
N VAL A 179 -11.40 -8.65 -15.71
CA VAL A 179 -10.60 -8.48 -16.91
C VAL A 179 -9.16 -8.12 -16.61
N TYR A 180 -8.75 -8.01 -15.35
CA TYR A 180 -7.33 -7.89 -15.04
C TYR A 180 -6.71 -9.27 -14.85
N ARG A 181 -5.55 -9.50 -15.46
CA ARG A 181 -4.77 -10.73 -15.24
C ARG A 181 -4.11 -10.73 -13.86
N ILE A 182 -3.70 -9.57 -13.35
CA ILE A 182 -3.27 -9.42 -11.96
C ILE A 182 -4.53 -9.39 -11.07
N GLN A 183 -4.71 -10.44 -10.27
CA GLN A 183 -5.82 -10.54 -9.32
C GLN A 183 -5.53 -9.68 -8.09
N GLN A 184 -4.36 -9.92 -7.50
CA GLN A 184 -3.88 -9.26 -6.29
C GLN A 184 -2.37 -9.46 -6.15
N ALA A 185 -1.71 -8.53 -5.49
CA ALA A 185 -0.31 -8.62 -5.09
C ALA A 185 -0.18 -8.31 -3.61
N TYR A 186 0.52 -9.15 -2.85
CA TYR A 186 0.81 -8.93 -1.44
C TYR A 186 2.32 -8.89 -1.24
N ILE A 187 2.83 -7.72 -0.89
CA ILE A 187 4.26 -7.49 -0.77
C ILE A 187 4.58 -6.94 0.62
N TYR A 188 5.66 -7.43 1.22
CA TYR A 188 5.98 -7.22 2.63
C TYR A 188 7.41 -6.73 2.81
N ASN A 189 7.59 -5.71 3.65
CA ASN A 189 8.87 -5.18 4.13
C ASN A 189 9.95 -4.86 3.06
N GLY A 190 9.58 -4.79 1.78
CA GLY A 190 10.50 -4.35 0.72
C GLY A 190 10.53 -2.83 0.56
N PRO A 191 11.67 -2.23 0.17
CA PRO A 191 11.74 -0.85 -0.29
C PRO A 191 10.72 -0.51 -1.38
N ASP A 192 10.32 0.75 -1.50
CA ASP A 192 9.39 1.19 -2.55
C ASP A 192 10.15 1.70 -3.79
N VAL A 193 9.85 1.11 -4.95
CA VAL A 193 10.56 1.42 -6.21
C VAL A 193 9.94 2.58 -6.99
N TYR A 194 8.80 3.15 -6.58
CA TYR A 194 8.00 4.08 -7.39
C TYR A 194 8.81 5.26 -7.93
N ARG A 195 9.74 5.78 -7.12
CA ARG A 195 10.57 6.94 -7.45
C ARG A 195 11.59 6.67 -8.57
N ILE A 196 12.04 5.43 -8.74
CA ILE A 196 13.03 5.06 -9.76
C ILE A 196 12.40 4.56 -11.06
N LEU A 197 11.09 4.35 -11.08
CA LEU A 197 10.34 3.99 -12.28
C LEU A 197 10.30 5.15 -13.29
N SER A 198 10.11 4.83 -14.56
CA SER A 198 9.74 5.81 -15.59
C SER A 198 8.27 6.27 -15.44
N PRO A 199 7.87 7.40 -16.07
CA PRO A 199 6.47 7.81 -16.10
C PRO A 199 5.51 6.74 -16.66
N LYS A 200 5.96 5.96 -17.67
CA LYS A 200 5.17 4.86 -18.26
C LYS A 200 4.93 3.77 -17.21
N GLN A 201 5.98 3.33 -16.53
CA GLN A 201 5.91 2.30 -15.49
C GLN A 201 5.05 2.74 -14.29
N ARG A 202 5.15 4.01 -13.85
CA ARG A 202 4.27 4.54 -12.81
C ARG A 202 2.80 4.48 -13.19
N LYS A 203 2.47 4.86 -14.43
CA LYS A 203 1.09 4.78 -14.95
C LYS A 203 0.52 3.36 -14.87
N ILE A 204 1.37 2.36 -15.12
CA ILE A 204 1.00 0.94 -15.03
C ILE A 204 0.63 0.56 -13.59
N VAL A 205 1.51 0.79 -12.61
CA VAL A 205 1.21 0.43 -11.21
C VAL A 205 0.07 1.26 -10.62
N ASP A 206 -0.09 2.52 -11.03
CA ASP A 206 -1.21 3.37 -10.59
C ASP A 206 -2.56 2.86 -11.16
N GLN A 207 -2.58 2.26 -12.35
CA GLN A 207 -3.79 1.67 -12.94
C GLN A 207 -4.32 0.50 -12.10
N ILE A 208 -3.43 -0.31 -11.54
CA ILE A 208 -3.74 -1.50 -10.73
C ILE A 208 -3.53 -1.28 -9.22
N LYS A 209 -3.41 -0.02 -8.77
CA LYS A 209 -3.05 0.32 -7.38
C LYS A 209 -3.93 -0.34 -6.33
N GLY A 210 -5.25 -0.41 -6.57
CA GLY A 210 -6.23 -1.05 -5.70
C GLY A 210 -6.10 -2.58 -5.60
N ARG A 211 -5.13 -3.19 -6.30
CA ARG A 211 -4.85 -4.64 -6.28
C ARG A 211 -3.51 -4.97 -5.62
N ILE A 212 -2.70 -3.97 -5.29
CA ILE A 212 -1.37 -4.16 -4.71
C ILE A 212 -1.44 -3.75 -3.23
N TYR A 213 -1.28 -4.72 -2.34
CA TYR A 213 -1.25 -4.55 -0.89
C TYR A 213 0.20 -4.53 -0.43
N ASN A 214 0.68 -3.35 -0.07
CA ASN A 214 2.08 -3.10 0.24
C ASN A 214 2.27 -2.84 1.74
N TYR A 215 2.64 -3.88 2.48
CA TYR A 215 2.84 -3.81 3.92
C TYR A 215 4.27 -3.36 4.24
N ALA A 216 4.40 -2.29 5.00
CA ALA A 216 5.68 -1.75 5.45
C ALA A 216 5.66 -1.53 6.95
N ASP A 217 6.67 -2.02 7.64
CA ASP A 217 6.84 -1.81 9.07
C ASP A 217 7.72 -0.58 9.35
N PRO A 218 7.19 0.51 9.94
CA PRO A 218 7.98 1.69 10.25
C PRO A 218 9.17 1.46 11.17
N LYS A 219 9.20 0.36 11.93
CA LYS A 219 10.34 -0.05 12.76
C LYS A 219 11.40 -0.81 11.95
N ASP A 220 11.03 -1.34 10.80
CA ASP A 220 11.96 -1.87 9.81
C ASP A 220 12.48 -0.74 8.90
N LYS A 221 13.73 -0.36 9.11
CA LYS A 221 14.40 0.72 8.34
C LYS A 221 14.40 0.46 6.83
N ILE A 222 14.33 -0.79 6.42
CA ILE A 222 14.41 -1.19 5.02
C ILE A 222 13.09 -1.00 4.32
N SER A 223 12.01 -1.48 4.95
CA SER A 223 10.68 -1.19 4.49
C SER A 223 10.45 0.32 4.37
N MET A 224 11.20 1.16 5.08
CA MET A 224 11.07 2.61 4.99
C MET A 224 11.88 3.26 3.86
N VAL A 225 12.74 2.51 3.15
CA VAL A 225 13.47 3.03 1.99
C VAL A 225 12.51 3.40 0.86
N GLY A 226 12.62 4.65 0.42
CA GLY A 226 11.77 5.22 -0.63
C GLY A 226 10.42 5.74 -0.15
N ARG A 227 10.02 5.47 1.10
CA ARG A 227 8.71 5.83 1.66
C ARG A 227 8.73 7.14 2.45
N ASP A 228 7.55 7.70 2.60
CA ASP A 228 7.25 8.86 3.43
C ASP A 228 5.89 8.59 4.09
N PRO A 229 5.85 8.25 5.39
CA PRO A 229 4.61 7.94 6.10
C PRO A 229 3.53 9.01 5.98
N SER A 230 3.93 10.27 5.85
CA SER A 230 3.00 11.40 5.71
C SER A 230 2.24 11.40 4.38
N LYS A 231 2.76 10.70 3.35
CA LYS A 231 2.12 10.59 2.03
C LYS A 231 1.19 9.39 1.90
N GLY A 232 1.15 8.51 2.89
CA GLY A 232 0.34 7.30 2.83
C GLY A 232 0.68 6.42 1.65
N SER A 233 -0.25 6.29 0.70
CA SER A 233 -0.09 5.55 -0.57
C SER A 233 0.16 6.45 -1.79
N ILE A 234 0.21 7.78 -1.61
CA ILE A 234 0.40 8.74 -2.70
C ILE A 234 1.88 8.73 -3.13
N GLY A 235 2.13 8.46 -4.40
CA GLY A 235 3.49 8.41 -4.95
C GLY A 235 4.29 7.16 -4.55
N PHE A 236 3.59 6.05 -4.26
CA PHE A 236 4.15 4.73 -3.95
C PHE A 236 3.45 3.64 -4.76
N VAL A 237 4.10 2.46 -4.86
CA VAL A 237 3.53 1.29 -5.52
C VAL A 237 2.48 0.65 -4.62
N GLY A 238 1.23 0.65 -5.08
CA GLY A 238 0.11 0.03 -4.39
C GLY A 238 -0.52 0.83 -3.25
N MET A 239 -1.41 0.17 -2.53
CA MET A 239 -1.97 0.61 -1.26
C MET A 239 -0.97 0.27 -0.16
N VAL A 240 -0.39 1.29 0.47
CA VAL A 240 0.58 1.12 1.54
C VAL A 240 -0.16 0.94 2.86
N TYR A 241 0.26 -0.08 3.63
CA TYR A 241 -0.24 -0.38 4.96
C TYR A 241 0.94 -0.33 5.93
N TYR A 242 0.98 0.71 6.76
CA TYR A 242 2.01 0.83 7.79
C TYR A 242 1.64 -0.06 8.97
N VAL A 243 2.48 -1.04 9.29
CA VAL A 243 2.19 -2.07 10.30
C VAL A 243 2.44 -1.53 11.71
N ASP A 244 1.50 -1.81 12.62
CA ASP A 244 1.66 -1.58 14.06
C ASP A 244 2.28 -2.83 14.71
N SER A 245 3.59 -2.97 14.50
CA SER A 245 4.39 -4.10 14.98
C SER A 245 4.88 -3.91 16.42
N GLU A 246 5.22 -4.99 17.10
CA GLU A 246 6.06 -4.96 18.29
C GLU A 246 7.54 -4.73 17.91
N GLN A 247 8.33 -4.24 18.87
CA GLN A 247 9.75 -4.00 18.65
C GLN A 247 10.51 -5.31 18.74
N GLU A 248 11.25 -5.63 17.68
CA GLU A 248 12.18 -6.75 17.62
C GLU A 248 13.61 -6.26 17.35
N ASP A 249 14.59 -7.16 17.30
CA ASP A 249 15.89 -6.84 16.71
C ASP A 249 15.75 -6.58 15.20
N PHE A 250 16.79 -5.99 14.61
CA PHE A 250 16.78 -5.55 13.21
C PHE A 250 16.38 -6.65 12.21
N VAL A 251 16.89 -7.86 12.43
CA VAL A 251 16.71 -8.99 11.54
C VAL A 251 15.29 -9.55 11.71
N ASN A 252 14.85 -9.75 12.95
CA ASN A 252 13.52 -10.25 13.23
C ASN A 252 12.41 -9.26 12.87
N GLN A 253 12.66 -7.96 13.05
CA GLN A 253 11.76 -6.89 12.62
C GLN A 253 11.55 -6.94 11.10
N HIS A 254 12.65 -7.06 10.35
CA HIS A 254 12.58 -7.16 8.90
C HIS A 254 11.83 -8.43 8.46
N MET A 255 12.09 -9.57 9.11
CA MET A 255 11.39 -10.83 8.84
C MET A 255 9.95 -10.89 9.36
N THR A 256 9.34 -9.75 9.69
CA THR A 256 7.93 -9.63 10.11
C THR A 256 7.57 -10.28 11.44
N TYR A 257 8.55 -10.69 12.26
CA TYR A 257 8.28 -11.32 13.57
C TYR A 257 7.64 -10.36 14.57
N GLY A 258 7.82 -9.04 14.38
CA GLY A 258 7.10 -8.02 15.14
C GLY A 258 5.62 -7.89 14.76
N TYR A 259 5.15 -8.49 13.66
CA TYR A 259 3.77 -8.32 13.21
C TYR A 259 2.79 -8.94 14.20
N ARG A 260 1.61 -8.33 14.33
CA ARG A 260 0.55 -8.80 15.22
C ARG A 260 -0.78 -8.78 14.48
N LEU A 261 -1.68 -9.68 14.87
CA LEU A 261 -3.06 -9.68 14.39
C LEU A 261 -3.94 -8.86 15.34
N ASP A 262 -4.90 -8.14 14.77
CA ASP A 262 -5.97 -7.51 15.53
C ASP A 262 -7.01 -8.56 15.98
N LYS A 263 -8.03 -8.09 16.70
CA LYS A 263 -9.13 -8.93 17.19
C LYS A 263 -9.94 -9.61 16.07
N ASP A 264 -9.88 -9.08 14.85
CA ASP A 264 -10.60 -9.57 13.67
C ASP A 264 -9.70 -10.49 12.82
N GLY A 265 -8.48 -10.77 13.27
CA GLY A 265 -7.52 -11.64 12.60
C GLY A 265 -6.80 -10.99 11.42
N LYS A 266 -6.80 -9.66 11.31
CA LYS A 266 -6.06 -8.91 10.28
C LYS A 266 -4.76 -8.37 10.83
N ILE A 267 -3.76 -8.14 9.97
CA ILE A 267 -2.51 -7.47 10.36
C ILE A 267 -2.84 -6.11 10.99
N LYS A 268 -2.36 -5.87 12.21
CA LYS A 268 -2.49 -4.58 12.89
C LYS A 268 -1.77 -3.51 12.08
N ILE A 269 -2.48 -2.45 11.74
CA ILE A 269 -1.94 -1.30 11.02
C ILE A 269 -1.97 -0.06 11.92
N LEU A 270 -0.98 0.82 11.77
CA LEU A 270 -1.02 2.15 12.35
C LEU A 270 -2.18 2.90 11.74
N SER A 271 -3.04 3.46 12.59
CA SER A 271 -4.13 4.32 12.13
C SER A 271 -3.57 5.69 11.74
N ASN A 272 -3.10 5.82 10.50
CA ASN A 272 -2.96 7.12 9.86
C ASN A 272 -4.21 7.34 8.99
N THR A 273 -5.12 8.18 9.50
CA THR A 273 -6.49 8.31 9.00
C THR A 273 -6.56 8.62 7.50
N SER A 274 -5.64 9.44 6.96
CA SER A 274 -5.52 9.68 5.50
C SER A 274 -5.26 8.42 4.68
N THR A 275 -4.34 7.55 5.12
CA THR A 275 -3.95 6.39 4.31
C THR A 275 -5.05 5.35 4.33
N VAL A 276 -5.69 5.15 5.48
CA VAL A 276 -6.86 4.27 5.59
C VAL A 276 -8.00 4.80 4.72
N ALA A 277 -8.32 6.09 4.80
CA ALA A 277 -9.36 6.70 3.99
C ALA A 277 -9.06 6.62 2.48
N TYR A 278 -7.82 6.89 2.08
CA TYR A 278 -7.40 6.81 0.68
C TYR A 278 -7.38 5.37 0.15
N ASN A 279 -6.89 4.40 0.93
CA ASN A 279 -6.93 2.99 0.55
C ASN A 279 -8.38 2.50 0.43
N ASN A 280 -9.28 2.91 1.34
CA ASN A 280 -10.71 2.61 1.24
C ASN A 280 -11.33 3.17 -0.04
N PHE A 281 -10.96 4.40 -0.43
CA PHE A 281 -11.36 4.96 -1.73
C PHE A 281 -10.84 4.12 -2.90
N LEU A 282 -9.57 3.72 -2.89
CA LEU A 282 -8.98 2.89 -3.95
C LEU A 282 -9.67 1.53 -4.07
N ILE A 283 -10.01 0.88 -2.95
CA ILE A 283 -10.75 -0.39 -2.92
C ILE A 283 -12.14 -0.21 -3.56
N LYS A 284 -12.88 0.81 -3.15
CA LYS A 284 -14.20 1.12 -3.72
C LYS A 284 -14.11 1.42 -5.22
N MET A 285 -13.08 2.18 -5.64
CA MET A 285 -12.85 2.48 -7.05
C MET A 285 -12.50 1.22 -7.86
N GLU A 286 -11.81 0.25 -7.26
CA GLU A 286 -11.55 -1.03 -7.91
C GLU A 286 -12.82 -1.87 -8.10
N SER A 287 -13.72 -1.89 -7.10
CA SER A 287 -15.06 -2.48 -7.24
C SER A 287 -15.86 -1.79 -8.35
N PHE A 288 -15.84 -0.45 -8.40
CA PHE A 288 -16.48 0.31 -9.47
C PHE A 288 -15.92 -0.02 -10.86
N LYS A 289 -14.59 -0.15 -11.01
CA LYS A 289 -13.98 -0.55 -12.29
C LYS A 289 -14.48 -1.93 -12.75
N ARG A 290 -14.67 -2.88 -11.83
CA ARG A 290 -15.21 -4.21 -12.14
C ARG A 290 -16.67 -4.11 -12.61
N LEU A 291 -17.51 -3.36 -11.89
CA LEU A 291 -18.90 -3.10 -12.29
C LEU A 291 -18.96 -2.44 -13.67
N LYS A 292 -18.19 -1.37 -13.88
CA LYS A 292 -18.10 -0.64 -15.16
C LYS A 292 -17.81 -1.57 -16.33
N LYS A 293 -16.84 -2.47 -16.16
CA LYS A 293 -16.47 -3.41 -17.22
C LYS A 293 -17.48 -4.56 -17.39
N SER A 294 -18.19 -4.94 -16.33
CA SER A 294 -19.32 -5.89 -16.43
C SER A 294 -20.46 -5.30 -17.26
N LEU A 295 -20.88 -4.06 -16.96
CA LEU A 295 -21.94 -3.37 -17.70
C LEU A 295 -21.52 -3.04 -19.14
N ALA A 296 -20.26 -2.68 -19.37
CA ALA A 296 -19.77 -2.35 -20.70
C ALA A 296 -19.49 -3.56 -21.63
N SER A 297 -19.75 -4.79 -21.19
CA SER A 297 -19.34 -6.01 -21.90
C SER A 297 -19.99 -6.17 -23.28
N ASP A 298 -21.23 -5.75 -23.44
CA ASP A 298 -21.98 -5.80 -24.70
C ASP A 298 -22.20 -4.39 -25.34
N GLY A 299 -21.37 -3.42 -24.95
CA GLY A 299 -21.59 -2.00 -25.20
C GLY A 299 -22.22 -1.29 -24.00
N VAL A 300 -22.27 0.04 -24.02
CA VAL A 300 -22.84 0.84 -22.91
C VAL A 300 -24.05 1.60 -23.43
N THR A 301 -25.21 1.33 -22.85
CA THR A 301 -26.45 2.09 -23.11
C THR A 301 -26.37 3.50 -22.53
N SER A 302 -27.26 4.40 -22.97
CA SER A 302 -27.34 5.75 -22.41
C SER A 302 -27.62 5.75 -20.90
N SER A 303 -28.49 4.86 -20.41
CA SER A 303 -28.81 4.72 -18.99
C SER A 303 -27.63 4.19 -18.18
N GLU A 304 -26.94 3.14 -18.65
CA GLU A 304 -25.74 2.62 -17.99
C GLU A 304 -24.64 3.67 -17.95
N ARG A 305 -24.48 4.49 -19.00
CA ARG A 305 -23.53 5.59 -18.99
C ARG A 305 -23.85 6.61 -17.90
N ILE A 306 -25.12 7.01 -17.78
CA ILE A 306 -25.56 7.93 -16.73
C ILE A 306 -25.32 7.33 -15.35
N PHE A 307 -25.62 6.04 -15.16
CA PHE A 307 -25.36 5.32 -13.93
C PHE A 307 -23.86 5.28 -13.57
N LEU A 308 -23.02 4.88 -14.51
CA LEU A 308 -21.58 4.78 -14.30
C LEU A 308 -20.94 6.14 -14.00
N ASP A 309 -21.35 7.18 -14.71
CA ASP A 309 -20.88 8.55 -14.45
C ASP A 309 -21.35 9.04 -13.06
N SER A 310 -22.60 8.72 -12.68
CA SER A 310 -23.17 9.07 -11.37
C SER A 310 -22.47 8.36 -10.22
N GLU A 311 -22.24 7.05 -10.32
CA GLU A 311 -21.57 6.27 -9.29
C GLU A 311 -20.10 6.65 -9.17
N GLN A 312 -19.40 6.90 -10.29
CA GLN A 312 -18.03 7.40 -10.23
C GLN A 312 -17.95 8.77 -9.54
N ALA A 313 -18.87 9.68 -9.86
CA ALA A 313 -18.91 11.03 -9.26
C ALA A 313 -19.21 10.96 -7.76
N LYS A 314 -20.22 10.20 -7.36
CA LYS A 314 -20.61 9.97 -5.96
C LYS A 314 -19.47 9.36 -5.16
N LEU A 315 -18.87 8.28 -5.66
CA LEU A 315 -17.77 7.58 -5.00
C LEU A 315 -16.52 8.47 -4.85
N THR A 316 -16.21 9.27 -5.87
CA THR A 316 -15.08 10.22 -5.83
C THR A 316 -15.34 11.35 -4.85
N ALA A 317 -16.53 11.96 -4.89
CA ALA A 317 -16.89 13.05 -3.99
C ALA A 317 -16.92 12.60 -2.52
N SER A 318 -17.57 11.48 -2.22
CA SER A 318 -17.58 10.89 -0.87
C SER A 318 -16.18 10.50 -0.40
N GLY A 319 -15.34 9.97 -1.30
CA GLY A 319 -13.96 9.61 -0.97
C GLY A 319 -13.11 10.82 -0.59
N ILE A 320 -13.15 11.89 -1.39
CA ILE A 320 -12.41 13.13 -1.11
C ILE A 320 -12.93 13.80 0.16
N CYS A 321 -14.26 13.92 0.30
CA CYS A 321 -14.90 14.48 1.49
C CYS A 321 -14.41 13.77 2.75
N HIS A 322 -14.48 12.44 2.78
CA HIS A 322 -14.01 11.65 3.91
C HIS A 322 -12.51 11.86 4.22
N ILE A 323 -11.65 11.85 3.21
CA ILE A 323 -10.20 12.10 3.40
C ILE A 323 -9.96 13.48 4.02
N VAL A 324 -10.63 14.52 3.53
CA VAL A 324 -10.46 15.89 4.04
C VAL A 324 -11.00 16.04 5.45
N THR A 325 -12.14 15.41 5.79
CA THR A 325 -12.67 15.39 7.15
C THR A 325 -11.69 14.74 8.13
N GLU A 326 -11.14 13.58 7.77
CA GLU A 326 -10.18 12.85 8.59
C GLU A 326 -8.87 13.63 8.81
N GLU A 327 -8.35 14.28 7.75
CA GLU A 327 -7.14 15.10 7.83
C GLU A 327 -7.36 16.39 8.64
N LEU A 328 -8.54 17.01 8.54
CA LEU A 328 -8.90 18.15 9.37
C LEU A 328 -8.91 17.76 10.86
N ASP A 329 -9.39 16.57 11.21
CA ASP A 329 -9.38 16.10 12.59
C ASP A 329 -7.97 15.80 13.11
N VAL A 330 -7.06 15.30 12.26
CA VAL A 330 -5.63 15.20 12.58
C VAL A 330 -5.03 16.59 12.84
N LEU A 331 -5.29 17.57 11.96
CA LEU A 331 -4.80 18.93 12.12
C LEU A 331 -5.31 19.58 13.42
N LYS A 332 -6.59 19.38 13.78
CA LYS A 332 -7.16 19.86 15.05
C LYS A 332 -6.43 19.24 16.25
N LYS A 333 -6.15 17.93 16.22
CA LYS A 333 -5.42 17.24 17.30
C LYS A 333 -4.01 17.80 17.46
N ILE A 334 -3.26 17.99 16.37
CA ILE A 334 -1.92 18.57 16.39
C ILE A 334 -1.95 19.99 16.96
N TYR A 335 -2.89 20.82 16.48
CA TYR A 335 -3.06 22.19 16.96
C TYR A 335 -3.36 22.24 18.47
N ASN A 336 -4.36 21.47 18.92
CA ASN A 336 -4.78 21.46 20.32
C ASN A 336 -3.66 20.90 21.22
N GLY A 337 -2.96 19.85 20.79
CA GLY A 337 -1.82 19.30 21.52
C GLY A 337 -0.68 20.32 21.65
N GLY A 338 -0.30 20.97 20.55
CA GLY A 338 0.75 22.00 20.59
C GLY A 338 0.37 23.20 21.47
N VAL A 339 -0.89 23.64 21.44
CA VAL A 339 -1.39 24.70 22.34
C VAL A 339 -1.37 24.25 23.79
N GLN A 340 -1.75 23.00 24.07
CA GLN A 340 -1.71 22.44 25.41
C GLN A 340 -0.27 22.37 25.94
N ASP A 341 0.65 21.77 25.19
CA ASP A 341 2.06 21.64 25.58
C ASP A 341 2.69 23.02 25.86
N ALA A 342 2.44 24.00 24.99
CA ALA A 342 2.92 25.37 25.21
C ALA A 342 2.28 26.04 26.43
N SER A 343 1.02 25.75 26.72
CA SER A 343 0.34 26.27 27.91
C SER A 343 0.92 25.64 29.18
N GLU A 344 1.24 24.35 29.16
CA GLU A 344 1.90 23.65 30.27
C GLU A 344 3.30 24.24 30.55
N VAL A 345 4.07 24.57 29.51
CA VAL A 345 5.35 25.28 29.65
C VAL A 345 5.15 26.65 30.31
N LEU A 346 4.17 27.43 29.85
CA LEU A 346 3.90 28.75 30.43
C LEU A 346 3.49 28.66 31.91
N VAL A 347 2.61 27.71 32.25
CA VAL A 347 2.19 27.46 33.64
C VAL A 347 3.38 27.03 34.51
N SER A 348 4.32 26.24 33.95
CA SER A 348 5.50 25.78 34.68
C SER A 348 6.46 26.91 35.08
N CYS A 349 6.35 28.11 34.48
CA CYS A 349 7.16 29.27 34.84
C CYS A 349 6.87 29.80 36.25
N SER A 350 5.77 29.38 36.87
CA SER A 350 5.47 29.67 38.28
C SER A 350 6.16 28.71 39.27
N ASN A 351 6.79 27.64 38.79
CA ASN A 351 7.51 26.68 39.63
C ASN A 351 8.90 27.23 40.02
N VAL A 352 9.09 27.49 41.31
CA VAL A 352 10.36 28.00 41.85
C VAL A 352 11.44 26.90 41.75
N PRO A 353 12.55 27.11 41.01
CA PRO A 353 13.60 26.11 40.91
C PRO A 353 14.33 25.88 42.24
N TRP A 354 14.83 24.66 42.46
CA TRP A 354 15.54 24.32 43.69
C TRP A 354 16.77 25.22 43.89
N GLY A 355 16.91 25.77 45.10
CA GLY A 355 17.99 26.69 45.47
C GLY A 355 17.70 28.17 45.26
N PHE A 356 16.55 28.53 44.67
CA PHE A 356 16.10 29.92 44.56
C PHE A 356 15.14 30.29 45.70
N ILE A 357 15.18 31.56 46.12
CA ILE A 357 14.30 32.13 47.17
C ILE A 357 13.41 33.19 46.51
N LEU A 358 12.64 32.78 45.51
CA LEU A 358 11.66 33.62 44.81
C LEU A 358 10.25 33.15 45.17
N SER A 359 9.28 34.04 45.14
CA SER A 359 7.87 33.66 45.06
C SER A 359 7.53 33.09 43.66
N PRO A 360 6.43 32.34 43.52
CA PRO A 360 5.94 31.91 42.21
C PRO A 360 5.78 33.05 41.21
N TYR A 361 5.28 34.21 41.68
CA TYR A 361 5.11 35.40 40.85
C TYR A 361 6.44 36.01 40.40
N GLU A 362 7.43 36.14 41.29
CA GLU A 362 8.76 36.64 40.92
C GLU A 362 9.47 35.69 39.94
N THR A 363 9.21 34.39 40.04
CA THR A 363 9.73 33.38 39.10
C THR A 363 9.09 33.55 37.72
N GLU A 364 7.76 33.72 37.66
CA GLU A 364 7.03 33.98 36.41
C GLU A 364 7.52 35.27 35.74
N VAL A 365 7.69 36.36 36.50
CA VAL A 365 8.25 37.63 35.99
C VAL A 365 9.66 37.43 35.43
N ALA A 366 10.53 36.69 36.13
CA ALA A 366 11.88 36.43 35.63
C ALA A 366 11.90 35.65 34.31
N TYR A 367 11.03 34.65 34.14
CA TYR A 367 10.87 33.95 32.86
C TYR A 367 10.28 34.85 31.76
N SER A 368 9.29 35.68 32.11
CA SER A 368 8.68 36.66 31.20
C SER A 368 9.70 37.70 30.71
N ASP A 369 10.53 38.23 31.61
CA ASP A 369 11.66 39.13 31.28
C ASP A 369 12.70 38.44 30.39
N GLY A 370 12.87 37.12 30.56
CA GLY A 370 13.66 36.26 29.68
C GLY A 370 13.00 35.96 28.32
N GLY A 371 11.77 36.42 28.10
CA GLY A 371 11.04 36.29 26.84
C GLY A 371 10.01 35.16 26.80
N VAL A 372 9.71 34.48 27.90
CA VAL A 372 8.67 33.44 27.98
C VAL A 372 7.34 34.08 28.37
N THR A 373 6.56 34.49 27.37
CA THR A 373 5.23 35.11 27.56
C THR A 373 4.16 34.28 26.84
N TYR A 374 2.89 34.60 27.06
CA TYR A 374 1.81 33.99 26.28
C TYR A 374 2.04 34.17 24.77
N GLU A 375 2.37 35.39 24.34
CA GLU A 375 2.57 35.73 22.94
C GLU A 375 3.69 34.92 22.30
N THR A 376 4.81 34.70 23.00
CA THR A 376 5.99 34.00 22.47
C THR A 376 5.90 32.48 22.59
N THR A 377 4.96 31.96 23.39
CA THR A 377 4.71 30.52 23.57
C THR A 377 3.43 30.11 22.82
N VAL A 378 2.28 30.21 23.48
CA VAL A 378 0.96 29.81 22.96
C VAL A 378 0.56 30.65 21.75
N GLY A 379 0.77 31.97 21.82
CA GLY A 379 0.38 32.93 20.79
C GLY A 379 1.07 32.69 19.46
N VAL A 380 2.36 32.28 19.45
CA VAL A 380 3.08 31.92 18.21
C VAL A 380 2.44 30.72 17.53
N ILE A 381 2.05 29.69 18.28
CA ILE A 381 1.38 28.50 17.74
C ILE A 381 0.02 28.89 17.16
N GLN A 382 -0.80 29.60 17.94
CA GLN A 382 -2.11 30.05 17.49
C GLN A 382 -2.02 30.90 16.22
N LYS A 383 -1.14 31.90 16.21
CA LYS A 383 -0.92 32.80 15.06
C LYS A 383 -0.48 32.05 13.82
N ARG A 384 0.35 31.01 13.97
CA ARG A 384 0.89 30.23 12.85
C ARG A 384 -0.11 29.22 12.29
N PHE A 385 -0.86 28.53 13.15
CA PHE A 385 -1.66 27.37 12.77
C PHE A 385 -3.14 27.67 12.56
N THR A 386 -3.71 28.72 13.18
CA THR A 386 -5.12 29.10 12.96
C THR A 386 -5.44 29.33 11.48
N PRO A 387 -4.62 30.06 10.69
CA PRO A 387 -4.90 30.22 9.26
C PRO A 387 -4.89 28.89 8.47
N VAL A 388 -4.05 27.93 8.89
CA VAL A 388 -3.99 26.58 8.28
C VAL A 388 -5.27 25.81 8.58
N LEU A 389 -5.71 25.83 9.84
CA LEU A 389 -6.96 25.19 10.26
C LEU A 389 -8.18 25.81 9.58
N ASP A 390 -8.23 27.13 9.46
CA ASP A 390 -9.35 27.80 8.80
C ASP A 390 -9.40 27.48 7.30
N THR A 391 -8.23 27.39 6.64
CA THR A 391 -8.13 26.90 5.26
C THR A 391 -8.64 25.46 5.14
N ALA A 392 -8.22 24.57 6.04
CA ALA A 392 -8.65 23.17 6.03
C ALA A 392 -10.16 23.01 6.31
N LYS A 393 -10.73 23.80 7.22
CA LYS A 393 -12.19 23.84 7.45
C LYS A 393 -12.95 24.32 6.23
N GLN A 394 -12.43 25.33 5.52
CA GLN A 394 -13.07 25.79 4.29
C GLN A 394 -13.03 24.72 3.19
N LEU A 395 -11.91 24.01 3.04
CA LEU A 395 -11.81 22.88 2.11
C LEU A 395 -12.79 21.76 2.46
N GLU A 396 -12.89 21.38 3.73
CA GLU A 396 -13.85 20.38 4.19
C GLU A 396 -15.29 20.78 3.83
N LYS A 397 -15.66 22.04 4.11
CA LYS A 397 -16.97 22.58 3.73
C LYS A 397 -17.20 22.53 2.22
N ASP A 398 -16.23 22.99 1.43
CA ASP A 398 -16.35 23.03 -0.03
C ASP A 398 -16.55 21.62 -0.62
N PHE A 399 -15.86 20.60 -0.10
CA PHE A 399 -16.03 19.21 -0.53
C PHE A 399 -17.35 18.60 -0.04
N THR A 400 -17.78 18.91 1.18
CA THR A 400 -19.09 18.49 1.70
C THR A 400 -20.24 19.09 0.87
N ASP A 401 -20.14 20.38 0.52
CA ASP A 401 -21.12 21.05 -0.35
C ASP A 401 -21.10 20.48 -1.76
N LEU A 402 -19.93 20.17 -2.32
CA LEU A 402 -19.80 19.52 -3.63
C LEU A 402 -20.40 18.11 -3.65
N GLU A 403 -20.11 17.29 -2.63
CA GLU A 403 -20.69 15.95 -2.48
C GLU A 403 -22.22 16.02 -2.44
N LYS A 404 -22.76 16.97 -1.67
CA LYS A 404 -24.20 17.19 -1.60
C LYS A 404 -24.78 17.59 -2.95
N GLN A 405 -24.17 18.55 -3.66
CA GLN A 405 -24.63 18.98 -4.99
C GLN A 405 -24.64 17.83 -6.00
N ILE A 406 -23.63 16.96 -5.98
CA ILE A 406 -23.58 15.77 -6.84
C ILE A 406 -24.73 14.83 -6.51
N LYS A 407 -24.94 14.50 -5.23
CA LYS A 407 -26.02 13.61 -4.80
C LYS A 407 -27.40 14.18 -5.12
N ASP A 408 -27.63 15.46 -4.84
CA ASP A 408 -28.90 16.14 -5.13
C ASP A 408 -29.17 16.18 -6.65
N GLY A 409 -28.13 16.42 -7.46
CA GLY A 409 -28.24 16.39 -8.93
C GLY A 409 -28.60 15.02 -9.48
N ILE A 410 -27.98 13.95 -8.95
CA ILE A 410 -28.31 12.57 -9.31
C ILE A 410 -29.75 12.27 -8.88
N GLN A 411 -30.13 12.55 -7.63
CA GLN A 411 -31.46 12.26 -7.10
C GLN A 411 -32.54 12.96 -7.91
N LYS A 412 -32.36 14.24 -8.23
CA LYS A 412 -33.29 14.99 -9.07
C LYS A 412 -33.51 14.30 -10.43
N LYS A 413 -32.45 13.78 -11.05
CA LYS A 413 -32.55 13.06 -12.33
C LYS A 413 -33.37 11.78 -12.20
N LEU A 414 -33.20 11.05 -11.10
CA LEU A 414 -33.96 9.81 -10.83
C LEU A 414 -35.42 10.10 -10.45
N ASP A 415 -35.71 11.22 -9.78
CA ASP A 415 -37.08 11.63 -9.47
C ASP A 415 -37.89 12.00 -10.73
N GLU A 416 -37.21 12.58 -11.72
CA GLU A 416 -37.79 12.95 -13.02
C GLU A 416 -37.95 11.76 -13.98
N ASP A 417 -37.20 10.67 -13.78
CA ASP A 417 -37.15 9.51 -14.67
C ASP A 417 -37.30 8.18 -13.90
N ARG A 418 -38.55 7.72 -13.78
CA ARG A 418 -38.89 6.50 -13.02
C ARG A 418 -38.31 5.22 -13.62
N GLU A 419 -38.11 5.18 -14.93
CA GLU A 419 -37.53 4.00 -15.60
C GLU A 419 -36.05 3.91 -15.25
N LEU A 420 -35.31 5.01 -15.44
CA LEU A 420 -33.90 5.12 -15.04
C LEU A 420 -33.70 4.84 -13.55
N ALA A 421 -34.59 5.33 -12.69
CA ALA A 421 -34.53 5.07 -11.24
C ALA A 421 -34.69 3.58 -10.89
N ASN A 422 -35.47 2.83 -11.66
CA ASN A 422 -35.61 1.39 -11.45
C ASN A 422 -34.38 0.62 -11.97
N GLU A 423 -33.81 1.04 -13.10
CA GLU A 423 -32.57 0.47 -13.64
C GLU A 423 -31.39 0.71 -12.66
N PHE A 424 -31.26 1.91 -12.10
CA PHE A 424 -30.26 2.22 -11.08
C PHE A 424 -30.32 1.25 -9.89
N LYS A 425 -31.52 0.99 -9.35
CA LYS A 425 -31.69 0.04 -8.23
C LYS A 425 -31.23 -1.38 -8.60
N GLN A 426 -31.43 -1.79 -9.85
CA GLN A 426 -30.96 -3.11 -10.31
C GLN A 426 -29.44 -3.14 -10.34
N TRP A 427 -28.78 -2.11 -10.88
CA TRP A 427 -27.32 -2.07 -10.97
C TRP A 427 -26.62 -1.80 -9.63
N GLU A 428 -27.22 -1.02 -8.73
CA GLU A 428 -26.72 -0.84 -7.37
C GLU A 428 -26.66 -2.17 -6.59
N SER A 429 -27.52 -3.14 -6.92
CA SER A 429 -27.48 -4.48 -6.32
C SER A 429 -26.30 -5.36 -6.78
N LEU A 430 -25.55 -4.91 -7.79
CA LEU A 430 -24.36 -5.59 -8.33
C LEU A 430 -23.05 -5.06 -7.73
N ILE A 431 -23.12 -3.99 -6.93
CA ILE A 431 -22.01 -3.39 -6.18
C ILE A 431 -21.83 -4.14 -4.87
#